data_AF-W1YEE8-F1
#
_entry.id   AF-W1YEE8-F1
#
_cell.length_a   1.000
_cell.length_b   1.000
_cell.length_c   1.000
_cell.angle_alpha   90.00
_cell.angle_beta   90.00
_cell.angle_gamma   90.00
#
_symmetry.space_group_name_H-M   'P 1'
#
loop_
_entity.id
_entity.type
_entity.pdbx_description
1 polymer ?
#
loop_
_entity_poly.entity_id
_entity_poly.type
_entity_poly.pdbx_seq_one_letter_code
_entity_poly.pdbx_strand_id
1 'polypeptide(L)'
;GGALIITPIINQTEAAIHGLGAIQRQPRVVKDADGNEVIAIRSVCYLAISYDHRLVDGADASRYLMTVKKRLEEGDFAGELGL
;
A
#
# COMPACT_ATOMS: atom_id res chain seq x y z
N GLY A 1 10.43 12.95 6.89
CA GLY A 1 11.32 11.88 6.42
C GLY A 1 11.13 10.69 7.33
N GLY A 2 10.72 9.55 6.79
CA GLY A 2 10.60 8.26 7.48
C GLY A 2 11.36 7.19 6.70
N ALA A 3 11.38 5.95 7.21
CA ALA A 3 11.98 4.83 6.49
C ALA A 3 11.24 4.57 5.17
N LEU A 4 11.98 4.21 4.10
CA LEU A 4 11.37 3.87 2.81
C LEU A 4 10.47 2.64 2.92
N ILE A 5 10.93 1.65 3.69
CA ILE A 5 10.22 0.42 4.05
C ILE A 5 10.40 0.24 5.55
N ILE A 6 9.35 -0.15 6.25
CA ILE A 6 9.36 -0.44 7.68
C ILE A 6 8.74 -1.81 7.92
N THR A 7 9.33 -2.59 8.82
CA THR A 7 8.75 -3.85 9.30
C THR A 7 8.26 -3.63 10.74
N PRO A 8 6.97 -3.34 10.94
CA PRO A 8 6.41 -3.17 12.28
C PRO A 8 6.44 -4.47 13.07
N ILE A 9 6.51 -4.38 14.40
CA ILE A 9 6.33 -5.53 15.31
C ILE A 9 4.88 -5.52 15.77
N ILE A 10 4.19 -6.65 15.64
CA ILE A 10 2.78 -6.79 16.04
C ILE A 10 2.68 -6.59 17.55
N ASN A 11 1.74 -5.75 17.99
CA ASN A 11 1.44 -5.62 19.40
C ASN A 11 0.49 -6.74 19.84
N GLN A 12 0.97 -7.67 20.65
CA GLN A 12 0.10 -8.75 21.13
C GLN A 12 -1.01 -8.17 22.02
N THR A 13 -2.29 -8.51 21.83
CA THR A 13 -2.87 -9.71 21.19
C THR A 13 -3.38 -9.52 19.75
N GLU A 14 -2.95 -8.50 19.01
CA GLU A 14 -3.40 -8.25 17.64
C GLU A 14 -2.91 -9.33 16.66
N ALA A 15 -3.67 -9.58 15.60
CA ALA A 15 -3.31 -10.57 14.58
C ALA A 15 -2.33 -10.04 13.52
N ALA A 16 -2.32 -8.71 13.30
CA ALA A 16 -1.49 -8.06 12.30
C ALA A 16 -1.29 -6.57 12.60
N ILE A 17 -0.23 -5.99 12.06
CA ILE A 17 0.05 -4.56 12.07
C ILE A 17 0.53 -4.11 10.69
N HIS A 18 0.00 -2.96 10.23
CA HIS A 18 0.31 -2.38 8.93
C HIS A 18 1.33 -1.25 9.06
N GLY A 19 2.39 -1.30 8.25
CA GLY A 19 3.44 -0.30 8.19
C GLY A 19 3.35 0.53 6.92
N LEU A 20 3.46 1.84 7.05
CA LEU A 20 3.52 2.78 5.93
C LEU A 20 4.95 3.32 5.78
N GLY A 21 5.53 3.10 4.60
CA GLY A 21 6.78 3.72 4.21
C GLY A 21 6.62 5.22 3.94
N ALA A 22 7.74 5.94 3.90
CA ALA A 22 7.73 7.34 3.51
C ALA A 22 7.20 7.52 2.08
N ILE A 23 6.34 8.52 1.88
CA ILE A 23 5.86 8.91 0.56
C ILE A 23 6.95 9.72 -0.15
N GLN A 24 7.41 9.24 -1.31
CA GLN A 24 8.48 9.89 -2.07
C GLN A 24 8.16 9.98 -3.56
N ARG A 25 8.75 10.96 -4.24
CA ARG A 25 8.66 11.13 -5.70
C ARG A 25 9.59 10.10 -6.36
N GLN A 26 9.04 9.19 -7.18
CA GLN A 26 9.83 8.17 -7.86
C GLN A 26 9.38 7.99 -9.33
N PRO A 27 10.30 7.64 -10.25
CA PRO A 27 9.92 7.28 -11.62
C PRO A 27 9.17 5.94 -11.63
N ARG A 28 8.08 5.88 -12.39
CA ARG A 28 7.26 4.68 -12.61
C ARG A 28 6.81 4.60 -14.05
N VAL A 29 6.72 3.37 -14.57
CA VAL A 29 6.06 3.11 -15.84
C VAL A 29 4.55 3.22 -15.62
N VAL A 30 3.89 4.02 -16.46
CA VAL A 30 2.44 4.23 -16.46
C VAL A 30 1.94 4.20 -17.90
N LYS A 31 0.63 4.03 -18.08
CA LYS A 31 0.00 4.22 -19.38
C LYS A 31 -0.37 5.69 -19.57
N ASP A 32 -0.07 6.24 -20.74
CA ASP A 32 -0.61 7.55 -21.17
C ASP A 32 -2.07 7.42 -21.62
N ALA A 33 -2.65 8.52 -22.13
CA ALA A 33 -4.04 8.55 -22.59
C ALA A 33 -4.30 7.62 -23.81
N ASP A 34 -3.25 7.35 -24.60
CA ASP A 34 -3.31 6.50 -25.78
C ASP A 34 -2.96 5.03 -25.46
N GLY A 35 -2.63 4.74 -24.20
CA GLY A 35 -2.30 3.41 -23.70
C GLY A 35 -0.83 3.01 -23.83
N ASN A 36 0.05 3.91 -24.27
CA ASN A 36 1.49 3.65 -24.41
C ASN A 36 2.18 3.65 -23.04
N GLU A 37 3.24 2.85 -22.90
CA GLU A 37 4.08 2.85 -21.70
C GLU A 37 5.04 4.04 -21.68
N VAL A 38 4.92 4.88 -20.65
CA VAL A 38 5.78 6.06 -20.44
C VAL A 38 6.33 6.08 -19.02
N ILE A 39 7.49 6.70 -18.82
CA ILE A 39 8.04 6.93 -17.48
C ILE A 39 7.52 8.27 -16.96
N ALA A 40 6.83 8.25 -15.82
CA ALA A 40 6.36 9.45 -15.15
C ALA A 40 6.73 9.46 -13.67
N ILE A 41 6.91 10.65 -13.08
CA ILE A 41 7.17 10.77 -11.64
C ILE A 41 5.85 10.66 -10.88
N ARG A 42 5.81 9.73 -9.91
CA ARG A 42 4.64 9.47 -9.05
C ARG A 42 5.01 9.61 -7.58
N SER A 43 4.01 9.94 -6.76
CA SER A 43 4.10 9.81 -5.31
C SER A 43 3.92 8.34 -4.97
N VAL A 44 4.93 7.73 -4.35
CA VAL A 44 4.94 6.29 -4.05
C VAL A 44 5.04 6.08 -2.55
N CYS A 45 4.22 5.17 -2.03
CA CYS A 45 4.29 4.62 -0.68
C CYS A 45 4.52 3.11 -0.76
N TYR A 46 5.38 2.56 0.10
CA TYR A 46 5.51 1.12 0.28
C TYR A 46 4.64 0.68 1.45
N LEU A 47 3.78 -0.29 1.19
CA LEU A 47 2.92 -0.90 2.19
C LEU A 47 3.58 -2.18 2.71
N ALA A 48 3.69 -2.30 4.03
CA ALA A 48 4.21 -3.49 4.70
C ALA A 48 3.17 -4.03 5.69
N ILE A 49 3.16 -5.34 5.90
CA ILE A 49 2.32 -5.97 6.92
C ILE A 49 3.13 -7.03 7.66
N SER A 50 3.09 -6.96 8.99
CA SER A 50 3.53 -8.05 9.86
C SER A 50 2.29 -8.70 10.44
N TYR A 51 2.24 -10.03 10.44
CA TYR A 51 1.09 -10.80 10.89
C TYR A 51 1.52 -12.11 11.54
N ASP A 52 0.67 -12.63 12.42
CA ASP A 52 0.88 -13.93 13.05
C ASP A 52 0.51 -15.04 12.06
N HIS A 53 1.52 -15.73 11.54
CA HIS A 53 1.36 -16.82 10.57
C HIS A 53 0.53 -18.01 11.08
N ARG A 54 0.31 -18.12 12.40
CA ARG A 54 -0.58 -19.14 12.98
C ARG A 54 -2.05 -18.84 12.71
N LEU A 55 -2.38 -17.56 12.48
CA LEU A 55 -3.74 -17.06 12.31
C LEU A 55 -4.02 -16.63 10.87
N VAL A 56 -3.02 -16.08 10.17
CA VAL A 56 -3.16 -15.50 8.84
C VAL A 56 -2.11 -16.12 7.91
N ASP A 57 -2.55 -16.61 6.75
CA ASP A 57 -1.62 -17.09 5.73
C ASP A 57 -1.10 -15.95 4.83
N GLY A 58 -0.03 -16.24 4.08
CA GLY A 58 0.58 -15.24 3.21
C GLY A 58 -0.27 -14.81 2.02
N ALA A 59 -1.20 -15.65 1.56
CA ALA A 59 -2.12 -15.30 0.48
C ALA A 59 -3.15 -14.29 0.96
N ASP A 60 -3.69 -14.44 2.17
CA ASP A 60 -4.61 -13.50 2.79
C ASP A 60 -3.95 -12.16 3.11
N ALA A 61 -2.74 -12.18 3.68
CA ALA A 61 -1.97 -10.96 3.90
C ALA A 61 -1.68 -10.21 2.58
N SER A 62 -1.35 -10.94 1.51
CA SER A 62 -1.14 -10.35 0.18
C SER A 62 -2.44 -9.79 -0.41
N ARG A 63 -3.55 -10.53 -0.33
CA ARG A 63 -4.89 -10.07 -0.77
C ARG A 63 -5.32 -8.80 -0.05
N TYR A 64 -5.07 -8.72 1.26
CA TYR A 64 -5.31 -7.51 2.04
C TYR A 64 -4.52 -6.32 1.49
N LEU A 65 -3.19 -6.45 1.34
CA LEU A 65 -2.35 -5.37 0.80
C LEU A 65 -2.77 -4.93 -0.60
N MET A 66 -3.15 -5.88 -1.47
CA MET A 66 -3.65 -5.58 -2.81
C MET A 66 -4.97 -4.81 -2.78
N THR A 67 -5.86 -5.16 -1.85
CA THR A 67 -7.14 -4.45 -1.66
C THR A 67 -6.90 -3.02 -1.19
N VAL A 68 -6.06 -2.83 -0.18
CA VAL A 68 -5.68 -1.50 0.32
C VAL A 68 -5.03 -0.66 -0.79
N LYS A 69 -4.07 -1.23 -1.52
CA LYS A 69 -3.43 -0.58 -2.68
C LYS A 69 -4.49 -0.13 -3.69
N LYS A 70 -5.39 -1.02 -4.10
CA LYS A 70 -6.43 -0.71 -5.10
C LYS A 70 -7.32 0.44 -4.63
N ARG A 71 -7.78 0.38 -3.36
CA ARG A 71 -8.63 1.42 -2.78
C ARG A 71 -7.93 2.79 -2.78
N LEU A 72 -6.66 2.83 -2.40
CA LEU A 72 -5.84 4.06 -2.40
C LEU A 72 -5.58 4.59 -3.82
N GLU A 73 -5.36 3.70 -4.79
CA GLU A 73 -5.11 4.08 -6.19
C GLU A 73 -6.38 4.55 -6.93
N GLU A 74 -7.54 4.01 -6.60
CA GLU A 74 -8.84 4.49 -7.11
C GLU A 74 -9.14 5.92 -6.65
N GLY A 75 -8.76 6.28 -5.42
CA GLY A 75 -8.86 7.64 -4.90
C GLY A 75 -10.29 8.16 -4.68
N ASP A 76 -11.32 7.35 -4.96
CA ASP A 76 -12.73 7.72 -4.82
C ASP A 76 -13.21 7.53 -3.39
N PHE A 77 -13.00 8.55 -2.57
CA PHE A 77 -13.41 8.57 -1.16
C PHE A 77 -14.58 9.51 -0.87
N ALA A 78 -15.21 10.10 -1.89
CA ALA A 78 -16.23 11.14 -1.74
C ALA A 78 -17.39 10.69 -0.84
N GLY A 79 -17.91 9.47 -1.06
CA GLY A 79 -19.00 8.91 -0.26
C GLY A 79 -18.64 8.53 1.18
N GLU A 80 -17.36 8.30 1.49
CA GLU A 80 -16.90 7.89 2.83
C GLU A 80 -16.45 9.08 3.69
N LEU A 81 -15.88 10.10 3.05
CA LEU A 81 -15.30 11.26 3.73
C LEU A 81 -16.20 12.50 3.68
N GLY A 82 -17.34 12.44 2.98
CA GLY A 82 -18.26 13.57 2.81
C GLY A 82 -17.64 14.73 2.02
N LEU A 83 -16.79 14.39 1.03
CA LEU A 83 -16.07 15.32 0.17
C LEU A 83 -16.79 15.58 -1.16
#